data_AF-A0A1W9NWB4-F1
#
_entry.id   AF-A0A1W9NWB4-F1
#
_cell.length_a   1.000
_cell.length_b   1.000
_cell.length_c   1.000
_cell.angle_alpha   90.00
_cell.angle_beta   90.00
_cell.angle_gamma   90.00
#
_symmetry.space_group_name_H-M   'P 1'
#
loop_
_entity.id
_entity.type
_entity.pdbx_description
1 polymer ?
#
loop_
_entity_poly.entity_id
_entity_poly.type
_entity_poly.pdbx_seq_one_letter_code
_entity_poly.pdbx_strand_id
1 'polypeptide(L)'
;MHSDINTEERVEIIRNLRFGKTECVVGINLLREGLDLPEVPLVAILHAEKIQKLKEELKKAFEDLDFVKAVEIREKIIDLES
;
A
#
# COMPACT_ATOMS: atom_id res chain seq x y z
N MET A 1 8.98 -4.56 2.05
CA MET A 1 8.33 -5.55 1.17
C MET A 1 7.58 -4.81 0.08
N HIS A 2 8.27 -4.59 -1.04
CA HIS A 2 7.70 -4.03 -2.26
C HIS A 2 7.14 -5.15 -3.14
N SER A 3 6.31 -4.83 -4.13
CA SER A 3 5.74 -5.80 -5.07
C SER A 3 6.80 -6.62 -5.79
N ASP A 4 7.97 -6.03 -6.04
CA ASP A 4 8.99 -6.58 -6.94
C ASP A 4 9.94 -7.57 -6.26
N ILE A 5 9.77 -7.78 -4.94
CA ILE A 5 10.51 -8.79 -4.19
C ILE A 5 9.97 -10.17 -4.55
N ASN A 6 10.87 -11.06 -4.97
CA ASN A 6 10.55 -12.44 -5.31
C ASN A 6 10.13 -13.25 -4.06
N THR A 7 9.46 -14.37 -4.27
CA THR A 7 8.89 -15.16 -3.16
C THR A 7 9.96 -15.66 -2.18
N GLU A 8 11.15 -16.00 -2.65
CA GLU A 8 12.24 -16.54 -1.82
C GLU A 8 12.78 -15.47 -0.85
N GLU A 9 13.06 -14.27 -1.36
CA GLU A 9 13.49 -13.12 -0.54
C GLU A 9 12.43 -12.72 0.48
N ARG A 10 11.13 -12.82 0.14
CA ARG A 10 10.05 -12.55 1.11
C ARG A 10 10.12 -13.51 2.29
N VAL A 11 10.25 -14.82 2.03
CA VAL A 11 10.34 -15.83 3.09
C VAL A 11 11.56 -15.58 3.98
N GLU A 12 12.68 -15.16 3.40
CA GLU A 12 13.89 -14.83 4.15
C GLU A 12 13.70 -13.61 5.06
N ILE A 13 13.09 -12.53 4.55
CA ILE A 13 12.77 -11.32 5.34
C ILE A 13 11.87 -11.67 6.52
N ILE A 14 10.81 -12.46 6.31
CA ILE A 14 9.90 -12.89 7.38
C ILE A 14 10.61 -13.79 8.39
N ARG A 15 11.49 -14.70 7.94
CA ARG A 15 12.31 -15.52 8.84
C ARG A 15 13.24 -14.66 9.68
N ASN A 16 13.93 -13.71 9.07
CA ASN A 16 14.85 -12.83 9.79
C ASN A 16 14.13 -11.98 10.83
N LEU A 17 12.90 -11.52 10.53
CA LEU A 17 12.03 -10.85 11.49
C LEU A 17 11.66 -11.76 12.68
N ARG A 18 11.24 -13.02 12.41
CA ARG A 18 10.92 -14.01 13.48
C ARG A 18 12.11 -14.32 14.38
N PHE A 19 13.32 -14.39 13.82
CA PHE A 19 14.55 -14.67 14.58
C PHE A 19 15.18 -13.42 15.22
N GLY A 20 14.54 -12.25 15.11
CA GLY A 20 15.06 -10.99 15.66
C GLY A 20 16.34 -10.49 14.98
N LYS A 21 16.68 -11.00 13.79
CA LYS A 21 17.77 -10.49 12.95
C LYS A 21 17.41 -9.15 12.29
N THR A 22 16.12 -8.85 12.21
CA THR A 22 15.58 -7.60 11.68
C THR A 22 14.52 -7.08 12.65
N GLU A 23 14.57 -5.80 12.98
CA GLU A 23 13.72 -5.21 14.04
C GLU A 23 12.36 -4.73 13.51
N CYS A 24 12.27 -4.38 12.23
CA CYS A 24 11.02 -3.95 11.59
C CYS A 24 10.97 -4.34 10.11
N VAL A 25 9.75 -4.46 9.59
CA VAL A 25 9.48 -4.65 8.17
C VAL A 25 8.41 -3.66 7.75
N VAL A 26 8.71 -2.87 6.71
CA VAL A 26 7.76 -1.95 6.09
C VAL A 26 7.39 -2.51 4.72
N GLY A 27 6.11 -2.54 4.37
CA GLY A 27 5.66 -3.04 3.07
C GLY A 27 4.23 -2.66 2.73
N ILE A 28 3.87 -2.89 1.48
CA ILE A 28 2.54 -2.60 0.96
C ILE A 28 1.75 -3.91 0.94
N ASN A 29 0.54 -3.90 1.49
CA ASN A 29 -0.39 -5.04 1.48
C ASN A 29 0.11 -6.31 2.21
N LEU A 30 0.75 -6.11 3.36
CA LEU A 30 1.28 -7.14 4.26
C LEU A 30 0.22 -8.16 4.74
N LEU A 31 -1.06 -7.78 4.77
CA LEU A 31 -2.16 -8.65 5.21
C LEU A 31 -2.35 -9.90 4.33
N ARG A 32 -1.92 -9.84 3.06
CA ARG A 32 -2.09 -10.96 2.12
C ARG A 32 -1.05 -12.07 2.32
N GLU A 33 0.01 -11.82 3.09
CA GLU A 33 1.11 -12.78 3.27
C GLU A 33 0.88 -13.80 4.39
N GLY A 34 -0.26 -13.75 5.08
CA GLY A 34 -0.49 -14.61 6.23
C GLY A 34 0.49 -14.29 7.35
N LEU A 35 0.75 -13.00 7.56
CA LEU A 35 1.57 -12.44 8.63
C LEU A 35 0.92 -12.68 10.00
N ASP A 36 0.78 -13.94 10.38
CA ASP A 36 0.51 -14.36 11.74
C ASP A 36 1.87 -14.56 12.43
N LEU A 37 2.36 -13.45 12.98
CA LEU A 37 3.62 -13.34 13.70
C LEU A 37 3.32 -13.01 15.16
N PRO A 38 3.18 -14.02 16.04
CA PRO A 38 3.00 -13.77 17.47
C PRO A 38 4.18 -13.01 18.09
N GLU A 39 5.34 -12.99 17.43
CA GLU A 39 6.53 -12.27 17.84
C GLU A 39 6.50 -10.78 17.50
N VAL A 40 5.54 -10.31 16.69
CA VAL A 40 5.39 -8.90 16.29
C VAL A 40 4.35 -8.22 17.19
N PRO A 41 4.77 -7.38 18.16
CA PRO A 41 3.85 -6.78 19.14
C PRO A 41 3.07 -5.58 18.57
N LEU A 42 3.46 -5.05 17.41
CA LEU A 42 2.88 -3.85 16.82
C LEU A 42 2.79 -3.95 15.30
N VAL A 43 1.61 -3.68 14.78
CA VAL A 43 1.37 -3.48 13.35
C VAL A 43 0.87 -2.04 13.17
N ALA A 44 1.62 -1.23 12.41
CA ALA A 44 1.23 0.11 12.05
C ALA A 44 0.75 0.14 10.59
N ILE A 45 -0.47 0.62 10.37
CA ILE A 45 -1.03 0.81 9.02
C ILE A 45 -0.91 2.29 8.66
N LEU A 46 -0.06 2.60 7.68
CA LEU A 46 0.07 3.93 7.10
C LEU A 46 -0.83 4.03 5.87
N HIS A 47 -1.82 4.91 5.91
CA HIS A 47 -2.73 5.15 4.79
C HIS A 47 -2.38 6.47 4.10
N ALA A 48 -2.33 6.46 2.76
CA ALA A 48 -2.14 7.67 1.98
C ALA A 48 -3.49 8.40 1.81
N GLU A 49 -3.85 9.27 2.76
CA GLU A 49 -5.12 10.03 2.74
C GLU A 49 -5.35 10.79 1.42
N LYS A 50 -4.27 11.25 0.78
CA LYS A 50 -4.35 12.04 -0.46
C LYS A 50 -4.92 11.24 -1.64
N ILE A 51 -4.50 9.98 -1.85
CA ILE A 51 -4.97 9.16 -2.97
C ILE A 51 -6.44 8.78 -2.77
N GLN A 52 -6.82 8.43 -1.55
CA GLN A 52 -8.20 8.06 -1.23
C GLN A 52 -9.15 9.23 -1.51
N LYS A 53 -8.77 10.44 -1.08
CA LYS A 53 -9.53 11.66 -1.38
C LYS A 53 -9.70 11.90 -2.88
N LEU A 54 -8.64 11.72 -3.67
CA LEU A 54 -8.70 11.88 -5.13
C LEU A 54 -9.59 10.82 -5.79
N LYS A 55 -9.60 9.58 -5.30
CA LYS A 55 -10.50 8.51 -5.78
C LYS A 55 -11.98 8.85 -5.53
N GLU A 56 -12.29 9.45 -4.38
CA GLU A 56 -13.64 9.94 -4.07
C GLU A 56 -14.04 11.13 -4.96
N GLU A 57 -13.13 12.11 -5.16
CA GLU A 57 -13.37 13.24 -6.07
C GLU A 57 -13.57 12.77 -7.52
N LEU A 58 -12.82 11.77 -7.97
CA LEU A 58 -12.96 11.18 -9.31
C LEU A 58 -14.34 10.54 -9.49
N LYS A 59 -14.80 9.77 -8.48
CA LYS A 59 -16.12 9.15 -8.51
C LYS A 59 -17.22 10.22 -8.63
N LYS A 60 -17.08 11.29 -7.85
CA LYS A 60 -18.03 12.42 -7.91
C LYS A 60 -18.01 13.13 -9.26
N ALA A 61 -16.84 13.32 -9.87
CA ALA A 61 -16.74 13.91 -11.21
C ALA A 61 -17.44 13.06 -12.28
N PHE A 62 -17.40 11.73 -12.18
CA PHE A 62 -18.17 10.85 -13.06
C PHE A 62 -19.68 10.95 -12.84
N GLU A 63 -20.13 11.05 -11.58
CA GLU A 63 -21.54 11.26 -11.24
C GLU A 63 -22.06 12.61 -11.77
N ASP A 64 -21.22 13.65 -11.71
CA ASP A 64 -21.52 15.00 -12.20
C ASP A 64 -21.33 15.14 -13.72
N LEU A 65 -20.92 14.09 -14.44
CA LEU A 65 -20.56 14.09 -15.88
C LEU A 65 -19.50 15.14 -16.26
N ASP A 66 -18.64 15.53 -15.31
CA ASP A 66 -17.54 16.48 -15.51
C ASP A 66 -16.27 15.72 -15.93
N PHE A 67 -16.19 15.41 -17.23
CA PHE A 67 -15.09 14.64 -17.80
C PHE A 67 -13.76 15.40 -17.80
N VAL A 68 -13.77 16.73 -17.86
CA VAL A 68 -12.54 17.54 -17.81
C VAL A 68 -11.89 17.37 -16.44
N LYS A 69 -12.68 17.54 -15.38
CA LYS A 69 -12.21 17.33 -14.01
C LYS A 69 -11.83 15.89 -13.73
N ALA A 70 -12.56 14.92 -14.29
CA ALA A 70 -12.21 13.50 -14.15
C ALA A 70 -10.83 13.18 -14.75
N VAL A 71 -10.47 13.77 -15.89
CA VAL A 71 -9.14 13.60 -16.51
C VAL A 71 -8.05 14.22 -15.62
N GLU A 72 -8.24 15.46 -15.15
CA GLU A 72 -7.26 16.12 -14.26
C GLU A 72 -7.01 15.33 -12.96
N ILE A 73 -8.07 14.80 -12.35
CA ILE A 73 -7.96 14.00 -11.13
C ILE A 73 -7.24 12.68 -11.43
N ARG A 74 -7.52 12.05 -12.58
CA ARG A 74 -6.85 10.82 -12.98
C ARG A 74 -5.35 11.03 -13.19
N GLU A 75 -4.93 12.13 -13.83
CA GLU A 75 -3.51 12.48 -13.97
C GLU A 75 -2.83 12.62 -12.60
N LYS A 76 -3.46 13.35 -11.66
CA LYS A 76 -2.94 13.49 -10.28
C LYS A 76 -2.83 12.16 -9.54
N ILE A 77 -3.74 11.21 -9.77
CA ILE A 77 -3.66 9.88 -9.16
C ILE A 77 -2.46 9.12 -9.74
N ILE A 78 -2.26 9.17 -11.07
CA ILE A 78 -1.13 8.52 -11.74
C ILE A 78 0.20 9.07 -11.19
N ASP A 79 0.32 10.40 -11.07
CA ASP A 79 1.54 11.05 -10.54
C ASP A 79 1.85 10.64 -9.09
N LEU A 80 0.82 10.31 -8.28
CA LEU A 80 0.99 9.88 -6.88
C LEU A 80 1.23 8.38 -6.73
N GLU A 81 0.84 7.57 -7.72
CA GLU A 81 1.08 6.12 -7.75
C GLU A 81 2.43 5.76 -8.43
N SER A 82 3.08 6.74 -9.09
CA SER A 82 4.40 6.66 -9.72
C SER A 82 5.55 6.85 -8.72
#